data_AF-A0A9P1G1D6-F1
#
_entry.id   AF-A0A9P1G1D6-F1
#
_cell.length_a   1.000
_cell.length_b   1.000
_cell.length_c   1.000
_cell.angle_alpha   90.00
_cell.angle_beta   90.00
_cell.angle_gamma   90.00
#
_symmetry.space_group_name_H-M   'P 1'
#
loop_
_entity.id
_entity.type
_entity.pdbx_description
1 polymer ?
#
loop_
_entity_poly.entity_id
_entity_poly.type
_entity_poly.pdbx_seq_one_letter_code
_entity_poly.pdbx_strand_id
1 'polypeptide(L)'
;CCSTFLPFLHRAMPKRWKRGARDDDAPSGTPWPLAVETPAPPSRSRAEQLMQRLWKGELEGETPDGSLSRPVIPHPSQGTAKGYSSRGPRSSEAFFPVMSSEELAPLLVPLHHGAEKIKATFQDFGVCIVTDVLSNAECAAFEELWHDDLLRLLDGHKVEGEAARQAQNVQQDLKAWPQRWDQHLGIKGMASKHGLPHGSFAWAARMHPKVRQVFADLYESSPEDLVVGLDNVFWCSAQEEGSSTNPEWLHVDQNHRTGMTWPCAQGVLYIWPSEGSSSSTTVVWPKSHKEAYEKMMDDPEAITRGRSMGGQSVKLKELQLPYLREELLSEALLNSRRVPCPAGSLLLWDSRTVHQGWRGGPRLAQPICWEPRERRSEEALHRKLWMCGSGIASSHSAAEGRVHGMAKEAPSPSLEEGLPLLRACLVPYGIASGQEINWVEQHEAIWPSDNPKRQADVNNLRALLPLLRPEMEEVL
;
A
#
# COMPACT_ATOMS: atom_id res chain seq x y z
N CYS A 1 68.07 6.07 17.39
CA CYS A 1 68.61 6.58 16.10
C CYS A 1 67.44 6.86 15.17
N CYS A 2 67.44 8.08 14.61
CA CYS A 2 66.59 8.66 13.56
C CYS A 2 66.03 7.63 12.55
N SER A 3 64.85 7.76 11.94
CA SER A 3 64.29 8.99 11.35
C SER A 3 62.82 8.80 10.88
N THR A 4 61.96 9.75 11.27
CA THR A 4 61.02 10.55 10.42
C THR A 4 59.77 10.00 9.68
N PHE A 5 58.65 10.72 9.96
CA PHE A 5 57.59 11.26 9.09
C PHE A 5 56.36 10.40 8.64
N LEU A 6 55.23 10.60 9.34
CA LEU A 6 53.83 10.71 8.82
C LEU A 6 53.67 12.07 8.06
N PRO A 7 52.60 12.42 7.29
CA PRO A 7 51.19 12.00 7.42
C PRO A 7 50.30 12.00 6.12
N PHE A 8 48.99 11.78 6.31
CA PHE A 8 47.81 12.19 5.50
C PHE A 8 47.42 11.44 4.21
N LEU A 9 46.38 10.60 4.33
CA LEU A 9 45.47 10.18 3.27
C LEU A 9 44.36 11.24 3.11
N HIS A 10 44.40 12.01 2.02
CA HIS A 10 43.31 12.91 1.62
C HIS A 10 42.31 12.18 0.71
N ARG A 11 41.04 12.18 1.14
CA ARG A 11 39.84 11.83 0.36
C ARG A 11 39.82 12.60 -0.98
N ALA A 12 39.59 11.87 -2.06
CA ALA A 12 39.31 12.43 -3.37
C ALA A 12 37.92 13.12 -3.39
N MET A 13 37.88 14.39 -3.79
CA MET A 13 36.65 15.09 -4.20
C MET A 13 36.37 14.88 -5.69
N PRO A 14 35.10 14.89 -6.16
CA PRO A 14 34.78 14.83 -7.58
C PRO A 14 35.11 16.13 -8.32
N LYS A 15 35.54 15.98 -9.57
CA LYS A 15 36.05 17.04 -10.46
C LYS A 15 34.96 18.05 -10.87
N ARG A 16 35.23 19.34 -10.61
CA ARG A 16 34.62 20.50 -11.28
C ARG A 16 34.76 20.37 -12.81
N TRP A 17 33.66 20.40 -13.54
CA TRP A 17 33.66 20.58 -15.00
C TRP A 17 34.08 22.02 -15.35
N LYS A 18 35.12 22.13 -16.19
CA LYS A 18 35.58 23.39 -16.80
C LYS A 18 34.71 23.71 -18.02
N ARG A 19 34.23 24.96 -18.10
CA ARG A 19 33.65 25.56 -19.31
C ARG A 19 34.73 25.70 -20.40
N GLY A 20 34.37 25.39 -21.64
CA GLY A 20 35.19 25.68 -22.80
C GLY A 20 34.52 25.27 -24.11
N ALA A 21 33.84 26.22 -24.76
CA ALA A 21 33.56 26.33 -26.21
C ALA A 21 32.76 27.64 -26.38
N ARG A 22 33.38 28.74 -26.81
CA ARG A 22 33.47 29.24 -28.20
C ARG A 22 32.10 29.38 -28.86
N ASP A 23 31.69 30.65 -28.94
CA ASP A 23 30.62 31.16 -29.79
C ASP A 23 30.94 30.94 -31.28
N ASP A 24 29.87 30.99 -32.06
CA ASP A 24 29.73 31.07 -33.52
C ASP A 24 29.14 29.81 -34.17
N ASP A 25 28.02 30.03 -34.87
CA ASP A 25 27.13 29.12 -35.62
C ASP A 25 25.91 28.52 -34.88
N ALA A 26 24.91 29.38 -34.60
CA ALA A 26 23.53 28.95 -34.34
C ALA A 26 22.67 29.15 -35.61
N PRO A 27 22.06 28.09 -36.19
CA PRO A 27 20.98 28.27 -37.16
C PRO A 27 19.74 28.80 -36.46
N SER A 28 19.05 29.74 -37.11
CA SER A 28 17.79 30.34 -36.66
C SER A 28 16.71 29.26 -36.49
N GLY A 29 16.62 28.71 -35.27
CA GLY A 29 15.53 27.84 -34.84
C GLY A 29 14.27 28.66 -34.56
N THR A 30 13.16 28.18 -35.07
CA THR A 30 11.80 28.60 -34.73
C THR A 30 11.64 28.77 -33.21
N PRO A 31 10.84 29.74 -32.72
CA PRO A 31 10.57 29.87 -31.29
C PRO A 31 9.96 28.56 -30.78
N TRP A 32 10.63 27.94 -29.81
CA TRP A 32 10.12 26.79 -29.09
C TRP A 32 8.74 27.14 -28.50
N PRO A 33 7.73 26.25 -28.55
CA PRO A 33 6.46 26.53 -27.92
C PRO A 33 6.71 26.79 -26.44
N LEU A 34 6.22 27.95 -25.97
CA LEU A 34 6.26 28.41 -24.60
C LEU A 34 5.98 27.24 -23.65
N ALA A 35 6.86 27.04 -22.67
CA ALA A 35 6.61 26.13 -21.57
C ALA A 35 5.20 26.40 -21.04
N VAL A 36 4.31 25.42 -21.15
CA VAL A 36 2.94 25.57 -20.70
C VAL A 36 3.00 25.65 -19.18
N GLU A 37 2.64 26.79 -18.61
CA GLU A 37 2.56 26.98 -17.16
C GLU A 37 1.61 25.92 -16.58
N THR A 38 2.17 24.97 -15.84
CA THR A 38 1.38 24.01 -15.09
C THR A 38 0.96 24.67 -13.77
N PRO A 39 -0.32 24.59 -13.37
CA PRO A 39 -0.74 25.09 -12.06
C PRO A 39 0.05 24.45 -10.93
N ALA A 40 0.27 25.21 -9.85
CA ALA A 40 1.01 24.75 -8.69
C ALA A 40 0.34 23.52 -8.06
N PRO A 41 1.13 22.55 -7.53
CA PRO A 41 0.57 21.38 -6.85
C PRO A 41 -0.27 21.79 -5.63
N PRO A 42 -1.26 20.96 -5.25
CA PRO A 42 -2.13 21.24 -4.11
C PRO A 42 -1.33 21.36 -2.81
N SER A 43 -1.79 22.25 -1.92
CA SER A 43 -1.12 22.46 -0.63
C SER A 43 -1.42 21.32 0.34
N ARG A 44 -0.43 21.00 1.18
CA ARG A 44 -0.61 20.06 2.30
C ARG A 44 -1.78 20.44 3.20
N SER A 45 -2.00 21.75 3.43
CA SER A 45 -3.08 22.26 4.27
C SER A 45 -4.48 21.93 3.72
N ARG A 46 -4.67 21.88 2.40
CA ARG A 46 -5.94 21.48 1.79
C ARG A 46 -6.26 20.02 2.13
N ALA A 47 -5.29 19.13 1.92
CA ALA A 47 -5.44 17.72 2.24
C ALA A 47 -5.75 17.52 3.75
N GLU A 48 -5.06 18.24 4.63
CA GLU A 48 -5.32 18.19 6.08
C GLU A 48 -6.73 18.66 6.45
N GLN A 49 -7.26 19.70 5.80
CA GLN A 49 -8.64 20.14 6.00
C GLN A 49 -9.64 19.06 5.57
N LEU A 50 -9.42 18.44 4.42
CA LEU A 50 -10.28 17.37 3.93
C LEU A 50 -10.25 16.13 4.85
N MET A 51 -9.07 15.77 5.37
CA MET A 51 -8.92 14.72 6.38
C MET A 51 -9.72 15.03 7.65
N GLN A 52 -9.69 16.28 8.13
CA GLN A 52 -10.47 16.68 9.30
C GLN A 52 -11.97 16.58 9.06
N ARG A 53 -12.46 16.96 7.86
CA ARG A 53 -13.87 16.78 7.48
C ARG A 53 -14.28 15.32 7.49
N LEU A 54 -13.44 14.43 6.91
CA LEU A 54 -13.64 12.98 6.92
C LEU A 54 -13.75 12.44 8.35
N TRP A 55 -12.81 12.80 9.23
CA TRP A 55 -12.79 12.28 10.60
C TRP A 55 -13.91 12.79 11.49
N LYS A 56 -14.49 13.96 11.15
CA LYS A 56 -15.66 14.50 11.84
C LYS A 56 -16.99 14.02 11.26
N GLY A 57 -16.98 13.21 10.20
CA GLY A 57 -18.19 12.76 9.50
C GLY A 57 -18.94 13.89 8.80
N GLU A 58 -18.28 15.03 8.52
CA GLU A 58 -18.94 16.21 7.94
C GLU A 58 -19.39 15.99 6.49
N LEU A 59 -18.85 14.97 5.82
CA LEU A 59 -19.23 14.59 4.45
C LEU A 59 -20.43 13.65 4.38
N GLU A 60 -20.92 13.16 5.52
CA GLU A 60 -22.06 12.24 5.56
C GLU A 60 -23.34 12.92 5.08
N GLY A 61 -23.82 12.53 3.90
CA GLY A 61 -25.02 13.08 3.28
C GLY A 61 -24.77 14.22 2.29
N GLU A 62 -23.52 14.62 2.07
CA GLU A 62 -23.18 15.45 0.92
C GLU A 62 -23.39 14.65 -0.38
N THR A 63 -24.01 15.26 -1.39
CA THR A 63 -23.96 14.72 -2.74
C THR A 63 -22.57 14.99 -3.30
N PRO A 64 -21.88 14.00 -3.90
CA PRO A 64 -20.64 14.27 -4.59
C PRO A 64 -20.85 15.42 -5.58
N ASP A 65 -19.94 16.38 -5.61
CA ASP A 65 -19.92 17.32 -6.74
C ASP A 65 -19.83 16.49 -8.02
N GLY A 66 -20.55 16.88 -9.07
CA GLY A 66 -20.90 16.04 -10.23
C GLY A 66 -19.74 15.55 -11.10
N SER A 67 -18.50 15.63 -10.61
CA SER A 67 -17.27 15.14 -11.25
C SER A 67 -17.07 13.62 -11.15
N LEU A 68 -17.77 12.92 -10.25
CA LEU A 68 -17.75 11.45 -10.21
C LEU A 68 -18.66 10.85 -11.29
N SER A 69 -18.12 10.75 -12.49
CA SER A 69 -18.62 9.83 -13.51
C SER A 69 -18.51 8.39 -12.98
N ARG A 70 -19.67 7.71 -12.86
CA ARG A 70 -19.74 6.25 -12.64
C ARG A 70 -18.72 5.55 -13.55
N PRO A 71 -17.88 4.64 -13.04
CA PRO A 71 -16.98 3.90 -13.92
C PRO A 71 -17.81 3.17 -14.98
N VAL A 72 -17.62 3.56 -16.25
CA VAL A 72 -18.10 2.77 -17.37
C VAL A 72 -17.21 1.54 -17.42
N ILE A 73 -17.77 0.41 -17.02
CA ILE A 73 -17.14 -0.91 -17.15
C ILE A 73 -16.86 -1.12 -18.65
N PRO A 74 -15.59 -1.19 -19.10
CA PRO A 74 -15.33 -1.55 -20.48
C PRO A 74 -15.77 -2.99 -20.71
N HIS A 75 -16.62 -3.20 -21.72
CA HIS A 75 -16.91 -4.54 -22.21
C HIS A 75 -15.62 -5.18 -22.74
N PRO A 76 -15.36 -6.48 -22.46
CA PRO A 76 -14.14 -7.13 -22.92
C PRO A 76 -14.13 -7.22 -24.45
N SER A 77 -13.16 -6.56 -25.08
CA SER A 77 -12.80 -6.85 -26.47
C SER A 77 -12.15 -8.23 -26.52
N GLN A 78 -12.65 -9.10 -27.39
CA GLN A 78 -12.05 -10.41 -27.66
C GLN A 78 -10.66 -10.23 -28.30
N GLY A 79 -9.62 -10.22 -27.45
CA GLY A 79 -8.23 -10.16 -27.87
C GLY A 79 -7.68 -11.56 -28.16
N THR A 80 -7.13 -11.75 -29.36
CA THR A 80 -6.52 -12.99 -29.81
C THR A 80 -5.14 -13.18 -29.17
N ALA A 81 -4.91 -14.35 -28.57
CA ALA A 81 -3.64 -14.70 -27.94
C ALA A 81 -2.50 -14.73 -28.97
N LYS A 82 -1.44 -13.94 -28.75
CA LYS A 82 -0.15 -14.11 -29.40
C LYS A 82 0.93 -14.39 -28.36
N GLY A 83 1.72 -15.41 -28.66
CA GLY A 83 2.59 -16.11 -27.72
C GLY A 83 3.84 -15.34 -27.28
N TYR A 84 4.37 -15.76 -26.13
CA TYR A 84 5.64 -15.28 -25.60
C TYR A 84 6.60 -16.42 -25.23
N SER A 85 7.82 -16.21 -25.70
CA SER A 85 9.05 -17.00 -25.61
C SER A 85 9.50 -17.41 -24.20
N SER A 86 10.27 -18.49 -24.17
CA SER A 86 10.66 -19.37 -23.06
C SER A 86 11.74 -18.81 -22.12
N ARG A 87 11.49 -18.83 -20.80
CA ARG A 87 12.51 -18.93 -19.72
C ARG A 87 11.89 -19.51 -18.43
N GLY A 88 12.48 -20.61 -17.92
CA GLY A 88 12.32 -21.19 -16.56
C GLY A 88 10.94 -21.78 -16.20
N PRO A 89 10.81 -22.68 -15.21
CA PRO A 89 9.51 -23.17 -14.76
C PRO A 89 8.75 -22.00 -14.13
N ARG A 90 7.87 -21.38 -14.91
CA ARG A 90 6.97 -20.31 -14.47
C ARG A 90 6.07 -20.88 -13.38
N SER A 91 5.79 -20.11 -12.33
CA SER A 91 4.72 -20.45 -11.39
C SER A 91 3.46 -20.75 -12.21
N SER A 92 2.79 -21.86 -11.93
CA SER A 92 1.51 -22.16 -12.58
C SER A 92 0.57 -20.98 -12.37
N GLU A 93 0.09 -20.41 -13.48
CA GLU A 93 -1.01 -19.46 -13.42
C GLU A 93 -2.26 -20.19 -12.90
N ALA A 94 -3.02 -19.53 -12.03
CA ALA A 94 -4.27 -20.00 -11.48
C ALA A 94 -5.43 -19.08 -11.88
N PHE A 95 -6.59 -19.71 -12.06
CA PHE A 95 -7.87 -19.06 -12.19
C PHE A 95 -8.64 -19.21 -10.87
N PHE A 96 -9.20 -18.11 -10.37
CA PHE A 96 -10.12 -18.13 -9.25
C PHE A 96 -11.41 -17.44 -9.67
N PRO A 97 -12.59 -18.07 -9.53
CA PRO A 97 -13.85 -17.42 -9.87
C PRO A 97 -14.18 -16.31 -8.88
N VAL A 98 -14.89 -15.28 -9.35
CA VAL A 98 -15.51 -14.27 -8.49
C VAL A 98 -16.65 -14.91 -7.72
N MET A 99 -16.79 -14.58 -6.43
CA MET A 99 -17.92 -15.07 -5.61
C MET A 99 -19.25 -14.77 -6.29
N SER A 100 -20.15 -15.75 -6.33
CA SER A 100 -21.54 -15.51 -6.72
C SER A 100 -22.26 -14.69 -5.64
N SER A 101 -23.43 -14.14 -5.97
CA SER A 101 -24.26 -13.43 -4.99
C SER A 101 -24.64 -14.31 -3.79
N GLU A 102 -24.86 -15.60 -4.02
CA GLU A 102 -25.16 -16.58 -2.96
C GLU A 102 -23.95 -16.87 -2.07
N GLU A 103 -22.76 -16.98 -2.66
CA GLU A 103 -21.50 -17.15 -1.91
C GLU A 103 -21.15 -15.89 -1.10
N LEU A 104 -21.48 -14.71 -1.63
CA LEU A 104 -21.17 -13.41 -1.03
C LEU A 104 -22.15 -13.01 0.09
N ALA A 105 -23.44 -13.32 -0.06
CA ALA A 105 -24.50 -12.93 0.86
C ALA A 105 -24.21 -13.20 2.35
N PRO A 106 -23.68 -14.36 2.78
CA PRO A 106 -23.39 -14.61 4.20
C PRO A 106 -22.20 -13.79 4.74
N LEU A 107 -21.37 -13.21 3.86
CA LEU A 107 -20.18 -12.45 4.23
C LEU A 107 -20.46 -10.94 4.34
N LEU A 108 -21.55 -10.46 3.75
CA LEU A 108 -21.93 -9.05 3.74
C LEU A 108 -22.62 -8.67 5.05
N VAL A 109 -22.07 -7.69 5.74
CA VAL A 109 -22.63 -7.13 6.96
C VAL A 109 -22.65 -5.60 6.87
N PRO A 110 -23.81 -4.98 6.58
CA PRO A 110 -23.95 -3.53 6.73
C PRO A 110 -23.51 -3.04 8.10
N LEU A 111 -22.78 -1.93 8.15
CA LEU A 111 -22.21 -1.37 9.39
C LEU A 111 -23.27 -1.22 10.50
N HIS A 112 -24.50 -0.83 10.14
CA HIS A 112 -25.59 -0.62 11.10
C HIS A 112 -26.14 -1.90 11.76
N HIS A 113 -25.78 -3.09 11.26
CA HIS A 113 -26.14 -4.36 11.92
C HIS A 113 -25.29 -4.63 13.19
N GLY A 114 -24.25 -3.85 13.43
CA GLY A 114 -23.52 -3.80 14.70
C GLY A 114 -22.46 -4.88 14.91
N ALA A 115 -21.72 -4.72 16.01
CA ALA A 115 -20.54 -5.48 16.39
C ALA A 115 -20.75 -7.01 16.42
N GLU A 116 -21.85 -7.47 17.02
CA GLU A 116 -22.12 -8.90 17.20
C GLU A 116 -22.19 -9.64 15.86
N LYS A 117 -22.85 -9.03 14.85
CA LYS A 117 -23.00 -9.67 13.54
C LYS A 117 -21.67 -9.70 12.78
N ILE A 118 -20.91 -8.61 12.82
CA ILE A 118 -19.57 -8.51 12.21
C ILE A 118 -18.67 -9.59 12.79
N LYS A 119 -18.61 -9.68 14.12
CA LYS A 119 -17.80 -10.66 14.85
C LYS A 119 -18.22 -12.09 14.55
N ALA A 120 -19.51 -12.40 14.59
CA ALA A 120 -20.01 -13.75 14.30
C ALA A 120 -19.65 -14.19 12.87
N THR A 121 -19.90 -13.33 11.86
CA THR A 121 -19.53 -13.61 10.47
C THR A 121 -18.02 -13.82 10.33
N PHE A 122 -17.20 -12.94 10.92
CA PHE A 122 -15.75 -13.04 10.88
C PHE A 122 -15.23 -14.34 11.53
N GLN A 123 -15.76 -14.73 12.69
CA GLN A 123 -15.37 -15.97 13.37
C GLN A 123 -15.79 -17.23 12.58
N ASP A 124 -16.98 -17.21 11.98
CA ASP A 124 -17.53 -18.34 11.25
C ASP A 124 -16.79 -18.60 9.94
N PHE A 125 -16.54 -17.55 9.17
CA PHE A 125 -16.02 -17.62 7.81
C PHE A 125 -14.54 -17.26 7.68
N GLY A 126 -13.94 -16.63 8.69
CA GLY A 126 -12.56 -16.11 8.61
C GLY A 126 -12.44 -14.92 7.65
N VAL A 127 -13.56 -14.40 7.16
CA VAL A 127 -13.70 -13.28 6.24
C VAL A 127 -15.06 -12.60 6.47
N CYS A 128 -15.10 -11.28 6.40
CA CYS A 128 -16.31 -10.46 6.53
C CYS A 128 -16.16 -9.22 5.65
N ILE A 129 -17.25 -8.77 5.03
CA ILE A 129 -17.28 -7.52 4.25
C ILE A 129 -18.25 -6.60 4.96
N VAL A 130 -17.71 -5.54 5.58
CA VAL A 130 -18.54 -4.51 6.20
C VAL A 130 -18.91 -3.49 5.15
N THR A 131 -20.20 -3.38 4.80
CA THR A 131 -20.68 -2.40 3.81
C THR A 131 -21.09 -1.09 4.50
N ASP A 132 -21.23 -0.04 3.70
CA ASP A 132 -21.68 1.28 4.16
C ASP A 132 -20.73 1.89 5.22
N VAL A 133 -19.44 1.55 5.14
CA VAL A 133 -18.39 2.14 5.99
C VAL A 133 -18.10 3.57 5.53
N LEU A 134 -17.98 3.77 4.22
CA LEU A 134 -17.89 5.09 3.60
C LEU A 134 -19.11 5.37 2.72
N SER A 135 -19.58 6.60 2.76
CA SER A 135 -20.50 7.17 1.79
C SER A 135 -19.79 7.47 0.46
N ASN A 136 -20.58 7.74 -0.59
CA ASN A 136 -20.04 8.14 -1.89
C ASN A 136 -19.22 9.44 -1.82
N ALA A 137 -19.61 10.40 -0.98
CA ALA A 137 -18.87 11.65 -0.78
C ALA A 137 -17.53 11.42 -0.08
N GLU A 138 -17.50 10.52 0.91
CA GLU A 138 -16.25 10.12 1.56
C GLU A 138 -15.33 9.40 0.56
N CYS A 139 -15.85 8.49 -0.28
CA CYS A 139 -15.06 7.86 -1.36
C CYS A 139 -14.49 8.89 -2.34
N ALA A 140 -15.27 9.92 -2.71
CA ALA A 140 -14.82 11.01 -3.56
C ALA A 140 -13.65 11.78 -2.92
N ALA A 141 -13.79 12.11 -1.63
CA ALA A 141 -12.75 12.79 -0.87
C ALA A 141 -11.47 11.94 -0.74
N PHE A 142 -11.58 10.62 -0.60
CA PHE A 142 -10.42 9.73 -0.65
C PHE A 142 -9.75 9.73 -2.02
N GLU A 143 -10.51 9.73 -3.11
CA GLU A 143 -9.97 9.86 -4.47
C GLU A 143 -9.21 11.18 -4.64
N GLU A 144 -9.75 12.28 -4.13
CA GLU A 144 -9.10 13.60 -4.10
C GLU A 144 -7.80 13.59 -3.28
N LEU A 145 -7.78 12.97 -2.10
CA LEU A 145 -6.56 12.87 -1.29
C LEU A 145 -5.46 12.08 -2.01
N TRP A 146 -5.82 10.99 -2.69
CA TRP A 146 -4.87 10.22 -3.48
C TRP A 146 -4.36 11.02 -4.69
N HIS A 147 -5.26 11.73 -5.35
CA HIS A 147 -4.91 12.62 -6.46
C HIS A 147 -3.94 13.72 -6.01
N ASP A 148 -4.22 14.36 -4.88
CA ASP A 148 -3.34 15.36 -4.26
C ASP A 148 -1.96 14.78 -3.90
N ASP A 149 -1.90 13.56 -3.35
CA ASP A 149 -0.65 12.86 -3.06
C ASP A 149 0.18 12.66 -4.34
N LEU A 150 -0.44 12.20 -5.44
CA LEU A 150 0.23 12.01 -6.72
C LEU A 150 0.68 13.35 -7.35
N LEU A 151 -0.15 14.39 -7.31
CA LEU A 151 0.22 15.70 -7.86
C LEU A 151 1.38 16.34 -7.10
N ARG A 152 1.44 16.16 -5.78
CA ARG A 152 2.58 16.64 -4.97
C ARG A 152 3.87 15.89 -5.26
N LEU A 153 3.80 14.67 -5.80
CA LEU A 153 4.98 13.93 -6.25
C LEU A 153 5.50 14.39 -7.61
N LEU A 154 4.64 14.91 -8.49
CA LEU A 154 5.06 15.41 -9.80
C LEU A 154 5.94 16.66 -9.61
N ASP A 155 7.20 16.60 -10.03
CA ASP A 155 8.09 17.76 -10.06
C ASP A 155 7.85 18.56 -11.36
N GLY A 156 6.87 19.47 -11.31
CA GLY A 156 6.36 20.24 -12.46
C GLY A 156 7.40 21.11 -13.18
N HIS A 157 8.60 21.31 -12.62
CA HIS A 157 9.64 22.15 -13.23
C HIS A 157 10.51 21.42 -14.27
N LYS A 158 10.35 20.11 -14.46
CA LYS A 158 11.24 19.31 -15.34
C LYS A 158 10.53 18.39 -16.33
N VAL A 159 9.25 18.61 -16.60
CA VAL A 159 8.49 17.76 -17.52
C VAL A 159 8.32 18.48 -18.86
N GLU A 160 8.83 17.87 -19.94
CA GLU A 160 8.73 18.39 -21.31
C GLU A 160 7.99 17.39 -22.22
N GLY A 161 7.53 17.86 -23.38
CA GLY A 161 6.93 17.01 -24.41
C GLY A 161 5.65 16.29 -23.98
N GLU A 162 5.52 15.02 -24.37
CA GLU A 162 4.31 14.22 -24.11
C GLU A 162 4.02 14.01 -22.63
N ALA A 163 5.07 13.88 -21.81
CA ALA A 163 4.93 13.73 -20.36
C ALA A 163 4.28 14.96 -19.72
N ALA A 164 4.56 16.16 -20.24
CA ALA A 164 3.98 17.41 -19.74
C ALA A 164 2.47 17.47 -20.01
N ARG A 165 2.07 17.08 -21.22
CA ARG A 165 0.65 16.97 -21.59
C ARG A 165 -0.07 15.91 -20.77
N GLN A 166 0.55 14.75 -20.53
CA GLN A 166 -0.02 13.71 -19.67
C GLN A 166 -0.16 14.20 -18.22
N ALA A 167 0.84 14.90 -17.70
CA ALA A 167 0.78 15.50 -16.36
C ALA A 167 -0.36 16.54 -16.23
N GLN A 168 -0.61 17.35 -17.27
CA GLN A 168 -1.75 18.28 -17.30
C GLN A 168 -3.11 17.56 -17.29
N ASN A 169 -3.24 16.47 -18.07
CA ASN A 169 -4.46 15.67 -18.03
C ASN A 169 -4.65 15.06 -16.63
N VAL A 170 -3.58 14.55 -16.02
CA VAL A 170 -3.60 14.05 -14.64
C VAL A 170 -4.00 15.15 -13.67
N GLN A 171 -3.51 16.39 -13.81
CA GLN A 171 -3.93 17.51 -12.95
C GLN A 171 -5.44 17.76 -12.97
N GLN A 172 -6.11 17.47 -14.09
CA GLN A 172 -7.55 17.65 -14.24
C GLN A 172 -8.35 16.42 -13.80
N ASP A 173 -7.80 15.22 -14.01
CA ASP A 173 -8.48 13.95 -13.75
C ASP A 173 -7.47 12.86 -13.35
N LEU A 174 -7.62 12.32 -12.14
CA LEU A 174 -6.83 11.18 -11.66
C LEU A 174 -6.90 9.98 -12.62
N LYS A 175 -8.03 9.75 -13.28
CA LYS A 175 -8.21 8.61 -14.21
C LYS A 175 -7.37 8.75 -15.48
N ALA A 176 -6.85 9.95 -15.76
CA ALA A 176 -5.88 10.16 -16.83
C ALA A 176 -4.47 9.66 -16.47
N TRP A 177 -4.22 9.18 -15.24
CA TRP A 177 -2.94 8.62 -14.82
C TRP A 177 -2.49 7.47 -15.73
N PRO A 178 -1.38 7.61 -16.46
CA PRO A 178 -0.90 6.57 -17.37
C PRO A 178 -0.51 5.30 -16.62
N GLN A 179 -1.05 4.15 -17.02
CA GLN A 179 -0.72 2.84 -16.41
C GLN A 179 0.79 2.57 -16.34
N ARG A 180 1.55 2.98 -17.36
CA ARG A 180 3.01 2.83 -17.40
C ARG A 180 3.74 3.58 -16.27
N TRP A 181 3.10 4.55 -15.60
CA TRP A 181 3.69 5.26 -14.47
C TRP A 181 3.57 4.48 -13.15
N ASP A 182 2.70 3.48 -13.05
CA ASP A 182 2.47 2.72 -11.81
C ASP A 182 3.73 2.03 -11.26
N GLN A 183 4.60 1.53 -12.15
CA GLN A 183 5.85 0.86 -11.76
C GLN A 183 6.83 1.78 -10.99
N HIS A 184 6.66 3.10 -11.15
CA HIS A 184 7.47 4.10 -10.45
C HIS A 184 6.94 4.34 -9.04
N LEU A 185 5.66 4.10 -8.78
CA LEU A 185 5.07 4.17 -7.44
C LEU A 185 5.33 2.87 -6.64
N GLY A 186 5.50 1.74 -7.32
CA GLY A 186 5.90 0.47 -6.72
C GLY A 186 5.72 -0.72 -7.65
N ILE A 187 5.49 -1.92 -7.12
CA ILE A 187 5.33 -3.14 -7.94
C ILE A 187 4.17 -3.98 -7.41
N LYS A 188 3.67 -4.90 -8.25
CA LYS A 188 2.56 -5.81 -7.90
C LYS A 188 1.28 -5.10 -7.44
N GLY A 189 0.98 -3.92 -8.00
CA GLY A 189 -0.21 -3.14 -7.64
C GLY A 189 -0.14 -2.47 -6.26
N MET A 190 1.07 -2.28 -5.73
CA MET A 190 1.31 -1.59 -4.46
C MET A 190 2.13 -0.33 -4.69
N ALA A 191 1.62 0.82 -4.25
CA ALA A 191 2.39 2.06 -4.15
C ALA A 191 3.16 2.08 -2.82
N SER A 192 4.44 1.73 -2.92
CA SER A 192 5.35 1.45 -1.79
C SER A 192 6.55 2.40 -1.73
N LYS A 193 6.70 3.27 -2.73
CA LYS A 193 7.81 4.21 -2.86
C LYS A 193 7.35 5.63 -2.55
N HIS A 194 8.32 6.55 -2.54
CA HIS A 194 8.09 8.00 -2.45
C HIS A 194 7.31 8.45 -1.21
N GLY A 195 7.32 7.66 -0.12
CA GLY A 195 6.55 7.98 1.09
C GLY A 195 5.03 7.84 0.95
N LEU A 196 4.54 7.31 -0.18
CA LEU A 196 3.09 7.11 -0.42
C LEU A 196 2.37 6.28 0.65
N PRO A 197 2.99 5.26 1.28
CA PRO A 197 2.37 4.59 2.42
C PRO A 197 2.04 5.52 3.60
N HIS A 198 2.61 6.73 3.63
CA HIS A 198 2.37 7.75 4.65
C HIS A 198 1.82 9.05 4.08
N GLY A 199 1.26 9.01 2.88
CA GLY A 199 0.53 10.13 2.29
C GLY A 199 -0.77 10.44 3.03
N SER A 200 -1.41 11.52 2.61
CA SER A 200 -2.67 11.99 3.22
C SER A 200 -3.78 10.95 3.02
N PHE A 201 -3.83 10.29 1.86
CA PHE A 201 -4.77 9.20 1.57
C PHE A 201 -4.70 8.07 2.60
N ALA A 202 -3.50 7.53 2.82
CA ALA A 202 -3.30 6.37 3.68
C ALA A 202 -3.63 6.70 5.14
N TRP A 203 -3.25 7.89 5.62
CA TRP A 203 -3.53 8.33 6.99
C TRP A 203 -4.99 8.70 7.21
N ALA A 204 -5.66 9.30 6.23
CA ALA A 204 -7.09 9.55 6.28
C ALA A 204 -7.87 8.25 6.50
N ALA A 205 -7.46 7.19 5.79
CA ALA A 205 -8.13 5.89 5.82
C ALA A 205 -7.87 5.17 7.14
N ARG A 206 -6.61 5.14 7.60
CA ARG A 206 -6.22 4.59 8.90
C ARG A 206 -7.03 5.18 10.03
N MET A 207 -7.07 6.51 10.10
CA MET A 207 -7.67 7.28 11.19
C MET A 207 -9.18 7.47 11.06
N HIS A 208 -9.82 6.87 10.04
CA HIS A 208 -11.25 7.01 9.84
C HIS A 208 -12.04 6.39 11.02
N PRO A 209 -12.96 7.14 11.66
CA PRO A 209 -13.59 6.71 12.92
C PRO A 209 -14.38 5.40 12.76
N LYS A 210 -15.17 5.27 11.69
CA LYS A 210 -15.92 4.03 11.42
C LYS A 210 -15.03 2.82 11.16
N VAL A 211 -13.87 3.03 10.51
CA VAL A 211 -12.93 1.93 10.26
C VAL A 211 -12.33 1.46 11.58
N ARG A 212 -11.84 2.39 12.40
CA ARG A 212 -11.29 2.09 13.74
C ARG A 212 -12.34 1.42 14.63
N GLN A 213 -13.59 1.88 14.59
CA GLN A 213 -14.70 1.29 15.34
C GLN A 213 -14.95 -0.17 14.94
N VAL A 214 -14.93 -0.51 13.66
CA VAL A 214 -15.11 -1.91 13.21
C VAL A 214 -14.06 -2.83 13.82
N PHE A 215 -12.79 -2.41 13.89
CA PHE A 215 -11.76 -3.20 14.56
C PHE A 215 -11.95 -3.25 16.08
N ALA A 216 -12.38 -2.16 16.69
CA ALA A 216 -12.68 -2.10 18.13
C ALA A 216 -13.77 -3.13 18.51
N ASP A 217 -14.82 -3.20 17.69
CA ASP A 217 -15.90 -4.17 17.80
C ASP A 217 -15.41 -5.61 17.67
N LEU A 218 -14.52 -5.90 16.71
CA LEU A 218 -13.95 -7.24 16.51
C LEU A 218 -13.15 -7.73 17.72
N TYR A 219 -12.41 -6.82 18.37
CA TYR A 219 -11.55 -7.15 19.52
C TYR A 219 -12.21 -6.94 20.88
N GLU A 220 -13.47 -6.49 20.92
CA GLU A 220 -14.16 -6.11 22.16
C GLU A 220 -13.36 -5.08 22.97
N SER A 221 -12.80 -4.09 22.27
CA SER A 221 -11.94 -3.05 22.81
C SER A 221 -12.56 -1.67 22.56
N SER A 222 -12.07 -0.64 23.26
CA SER A 222 -12.31 0.75 22.85
C SER A 222 -11.42 1.14 21.66
N PRO A 223 -11.90 2.00 20.73
CA PRO A 223 -11.08 2.52 19.64
C PRO A 223 -9.73 3.07 20.12
N GLU A 224 -9.73 3.85 21.21
CA GLU A 224 -8.58 4.53 21.82
C GLU A 224 -7.49 3.55 22.27
N ASP A 225 -7.88 2.32 22.60
CA ASP A 225 -6.99 1.23 23.02
C ASP A 225 -6.43 0.44 21.85
N LEU A 226 -6.70 0.84 20.61
CA LEU A 226 -6.11 0.24 19.42
C LEU A 226 -4.92 1.04 18.88
N VAL A 227 -4.01 0.33 18.20
CA VAL A 227 -2.90 0.86 17.40
C VAL A 227 -3.01 0.40 15.94
N VAL A 228 -2.49 1.18 14.99
CA VAL A 228 -2.70 0.97 13.54
C VAL A 228 -1.48 0.46 12.78
N GLY A 229 -1.69 -0.36 11.75
CA GLY A 229 -0.66 -0.80 10.80
C GLY A 229 -0.30 0.27 9.76
N LEU A 230 0.92 0.20 9.22
CA LEU A 230 1.51 1.19 8.30
C LEU A 230 1.72 0.62 6.89
N ASP A 231 0.78 -0.18 6.39
CA ASP A 231 0.94 -0.90 5.12
C ASP A 231 0.82 0.01 3.88
N ASN A 232 1.21 -0.53 2.72
CA ASN A 232 1.27 0.14 1.42
C ASN A 232 -0.13 0.39 0.84
N VAL A 233 -0.25 1.46 0.04
CA VAL A 233 -1.47 1.72 -0.73
C VAL A 233 -1.61 0.69 -1.85
N PHE A 234 -2.80 0.13 -2.04
CA PHE A 234 -3.11 -0.69 -3.21
C PHE A 234 -3.58 0.20 -4.36
N TRP A 235 -2.77 0.25 -5.41
CA TRP A 235 -2.97 1.11 -6.56
C TRP A 235 -2.72 0.35 -7.88
N CYS A 236 -3.73 0.37 -8.74
CA CYS A 236 -3.65 0.08 -10.16
C CYS A 236 -4.44 1.16 -10.90
N SER A 237 -3.84 1.79 -11.91
CA SER A 237 -4.47 2.92 -12.60
C SER A 237 -5.84 2.56 -13.19
N ALA A 238 -6.65 3.59 -13.46
CA ALA A 238 -7.94 3.44 -14.14
C ALA A 238 -7.85 2.76 -15.52
N GLN A 239 -6.64 2.73 -16.11
CA GLN A 239 -6.34 2.15 -17.43
C GLN A 239 -5.84 0.69 -17.33
N GLU A 240 -5.66 0.14 -16.13
CA GLU A 240 -5.22 -1.25 -15.94
C GLU A 240 -6.25 -2.22 -16.51
N GLU A 241 -5.80 -3.09 -17.41
CA GLU A 241 -6.64 -4.12 -18.00
C GLU A 241 -6.98 -5.26 -17.02
N GLY A 242 -8.11 -5.91 -17.28
CA GLY A 242 -8.51 -7.13 -16.58
C GLY A 242 -7.53 -8.27 -16.78
N SER A 243 -7.45 -9.17 -15.79
CA SER A 243 -6.75 -10.44 -15.95
C SER A 243 -7.69 -11.61 -15.65
N SER A 244 -7.59 -12.67 -16.45
CA SER A 244 -8.29 -13.94 -16.23
C SER A 244 -7.47 -14.91 -15.37
N THR A 245 -6.16 -14.75 -15.28
CA THR A 245 -5.27 -15.60 -14.47
C THR A 245 -4.27 -14.75 -13.68
N ASN A 246 -3.79 -15.28 -12.56
CA ASN A 246 -2.65 -14.71 -11.84
C ASN A 246 -1.71 -15.85 -11.44
N PRO A 247 -0.42 -15.58 -11.16
CA PRO A 247 0.41 -16.53 -10.43
C PRO A 247 -0.29 -17.01 -9.16
N GLU A 248 -0.21 -18.32 -8.88
CA GLU A 248 -0.65 -18.87 -7.61
C GLU A 248 0.41 -18.63 -6.52
N TRP A 249 -0.03 -18.10 -5.38
CA TRP A 249 0.78 -17.88 -4.18
C TRP A 249 -0.10 -17.81 -2.92
N LEU A 250 -1.08 -18.70 -2.83
CA LEU A 250 -1.97 -18.85 -1.68
C LEU A 250 -1.15 -19.12 -0.42
N HIS A 251 -1.44 -18.34 0.61
CA HIS A 251 -0.70 -18.36 1.85
C HIS A 251 -1.58 -17.93 3.02
N VAL A 252 -1.07 -18.17 4.22
CA VAL A 252 -1.53 -17.53 5.45
C VAL A 252 -0.42 -16.60 5.93
N ASP A 253 -0.77 -15.54 6.63
CA ASP A 253 0.19 -14.54 7.11
C ASP A 253 0.43 -14.59 8.62
N GLN A 254 -0.25 -15.49 9.33
CA GLN A 254 -0.04 -15.73 10.74
C GLN A 254 0.46 -17.15 10.97
N ASN A 255 1.75 -17.29 11.28
CA ASN A 255 2.33 -18.57 11.69
C ASN A 255 2.48 -18.59 13.21
N HIS A 256 1.59 -19.28 13.92
CA HIS A 256 1.64 -19.30 15.39
C HIS A 256 2.92 -19.96 15.94
N ARG A 257 3.68 -20.69 15.12
CA ARG A 257 5.01 -21.23 15.49
C ARG A 257 6.05 -20.12 15.74
N THR A 258 5.78 -18.89 15.30
CA THR A 258 6.60 -17.69 15.62
C THR A 258 6.40 -17.17 17.05
N GLY A 259 5.40 -17.69 17.77
CA GLY A 259 5.00 -17.19 19.10
C GLY A 259 3.84 -16.19 19.05
N MET A 260 3.38 -15.77 17.86
CA MET A 260 2.16 -14.95 17.72
C MET A 260 0.91 -15.83 17.90
N THR A 261 0.31 -15.79 19.09
CA THR A 261 -0.81 -16.67 19.46
C THR A 261 -2.18 -16.00 19.41
N TRP A 262 -2.25 -14.68 19.34
CA TRP A 262 -3.51 -13.95 19.23
C TRP A 262 -3.98 -13.83 17.78
N PRO A 263 -5.29 -13.86 17.49
CA PRO A 263 -5.80 -13.61 16.14
C PRO A 263 -5.50 -12.18 15.70
N CYS A 264 -4.96 -12.05 14.48
CA CYS A 264 -4.80 -10.79 13.78
C CYS A 264 -5.86 -10.67 12.67
N ALA A 265 -6.71 -9.64 12.75
CA ALA A 265 -7.61 -9.29 11.67
C ALA A 265 -6.91 -8.31 10.71
N GLN A 266 -6.76 -8.73 9.46
CA GLN A 266 -6.32 -7.86 8.38
C GLN A 266 -7.55 -7.27 7.67
N GLY A 267 -7.38 -6.14 7.00
CA GLY A 267 -8.45 -5.56 6.20
C GLY A 267 -7.98 -4.72 5.02
N VAL A 268 -8.90 -4.46 4.10
CA VAL A 268 -8.72 -3.57 2.96
C VAL A 268 -9.97 -2.70 2.83
N LEU A 269 -9.78 -1.39 2.96
CA LEU A 269 -10.81 -0.40 2.68
C LEU A 269 -10.80 -0.09 1.18
N TYR A 270 -11.88 -0.44 0.49
CA TYR A 270 -12.03 -0.22 -0.95
C TYR A 270 -12.63 1.16 -1.21
N ILE A 271 -11.88 2.00 -1.93
CA ILE A 271 -12.37 3.33 -2.36
C ILE A 271 -13.01 3.21 -3.73
N TRP A 272 -12.32 2.55 -4.66
CA TRP A 272 -12.92 2.10 -5.90
C TRP A 272 -13.59 0.74 -5.72
N PRO A 273 -14.73 0.50 -6.40
CA PRO A 273 -15.38 -0.79 -6.33
C PRO A 273 -14.49 -1.85 -7.01
N SER A 274 -14.49 -3.06 -6.45
CA SER A 274 -13.85 -4.23 -7.07
C SER A 274 -14.89 -5.24 -7.55
N GLU A 275 -16.01 -4.73 -8.07
CA GLU A 275 -17.16 -5.51 -8.52
C GLU A 275 -17.03 -5.75 -10.03
N GLY A 276 -16.50 -6.92 -10.40
CA GLY A 276 -16.33 -7.28 -11.81
C GLY A 276 -15.36 -8.43 -12.02
N SER A 277 -15.56 -9.17 -13.11
CA SER A 277 -14.66 -10.25 -13.54
C SER A 277 -13.27 -9.74 -13.92
N SER A 278 -13.15 -8.46 -14.29
CA SER A 278 -11.92 -7.77 -14.65
C SER A 278 -11.47 -6.76 -13.60
N SER A 279 -11.75 -7.01 -12.31
CA SER A 279 -11.32 -6.14 -11.20
C SER A 279 -10.23 -6.78 -10.34
N SER A 280 -9.26 -5.98 -9.91
CA SER A 280 -8.29 -6.38 -8.90
C SER A 280 -9.02 -6.63 -7.56
N THR A 281 -8.81 -7.79 -6.95
CA THR A 281 -9.56 -8.29 -5.79
C THR A 281 -8.63 -8.97 -4.80
N THR A 282 -9.16 -9.39 -3.65
CA THR A 282 -8.50 -10.36 -2.78
C THR A 282 -9.11 -11.73 -3.05
N VAL A 283 -8.27 -12.75 -3.21
CA VAL A 283 -8.69 -14.16 -3.24
C VAL A 283 -8.65 -14.68 -1.83
N VAL A 284 -9.72 -15.33 -1.38
CA VAL A 284 -9.79 -15.97 -0.06
C VAL A 284 -10.36 -17.37 -0.19
N TRP A 285 -9.94 -18.27 0.70
CA TRP A 285 -10.62 -19.54 0.95
C TRP A 285 -11.40 -19.42 2.28
N PRO A 286 -12.71 -19.14 2.24
CA PRO A 286 -13.51 -19.01 3.46
C PRO A 286 -13.41 -20.27 4.33
N LYS A 287 -13.38 -20.08 5.65
CA LYS A 287 -13.27 -21.11 6.70
C LYS A 287 -11.91 -21.82 6.79
N SER A 288 -10.94 -21.47 5.96
CA SER A 288 -9.60 -22.09 5.99
C SER A 288 -8.79 -21.75 7.25
N HIS A 289 -9.16 -20.72 8.01
CA HIS A 289 -8.59 -20.41 9.34
C HIS A 289 -8.85 -21.47 10.42
N LYS A 290 -9.64 -22.50 10.09
CA LYS A 290 -9.97 -23.65 10.96
C LYS A 290 -9.04 -24.83 10.64
N GLU A 291 -9.57 -25.95 10.16
CA GLU A 291 -8.82 -27.19 9.97
C GLU A 291 -7.64 -27.06 8.98
N ALA A 292 -7.83 -26.36 7.85
CA ALA A 292 -6.78 -26.19 6.85
C ALA A 292 -5.56 -25.45 7.44
N TYR A 293 -5.81 -24.42 8.25
CA TYR A 293 -4.76 -23.69 8.96
C TYR A 293 -3.98 -24.59 9.93
N GLU A 294 -4.66 -25.34 10.79
CA GLU A 294 -4.00 -26.24 11.75
C GLU A 294 -3.12 -27.27 11.03
N LYS A 295 -3.65 -27.87 9.95
CA LYS A 295 -2.89 -28.73 9.04
C LYS A 295 -1.63 -28.06 8.50
N MET A 296 -1.74 -26.82 7.99
CA MET A 296 -0.57 -26.07 7.51
C MET A 296 0.47 -25.84 8.62
N MET A 297 0.05 -25.61 9.86
CA MET A 297 0.95 -25.31 10.98
C MET A 297 1.65 -26.55 11.56
N ASP A 298 1.18 -27.75 11.23
CA ASP A 298 1.83 -29.02 11.54
C ASP A 298 2.90 -29.43 10.51
N ASP A 299 2.96 -28.76 9.35
CA ASP A 299 3.98 -29.02 8.35
C ASP A 299 5.39 -28.58 8.82
N PRO A 300 6.45 -29.36 8.51
CA PRO A 300 7.83 -28.99 8.83
C PRO A 300 8.28 -27.62 8.31
N GLU A 301 7.70 -27.13 7.20
CA GLU A 301 7.95 -25.78 6.69
C GLU A 301 7.49 -24.72 7.69
N ALA A 302 6.25 -24.81 8.19
CA ALA A 302 5.73 -23.86 9.16
C ALA A 302 6.55 -23.86 10.45
N ILE A 303 6.92 -25.05 10.94
CA ILE A 303 7.77 -25.23 12.13
C ILE A 303 9.16 -24.61 11.91
N THR A 304 9.76 -24.82 10.74
CA THR A 304 11.09 -24.29 10.42
C THR A 304 11.07 -22.78 10.30
N ARG A 305 10.10 -22.22 9.56
CA ARG A 305 9.92 -20.77 9.43
C ARG A 305 9.63 -20.10 10.77
N GLY A 306 8.86 -20.76 11.63
CA GLY A 306 8.50 -20.28 12.97
C GLY A 306 9.70 -19.95 13.86
N ARG A 307 10.90 -20.48 13.57
CA ARG A 307 12.13 -20.17 14.30
C ARG A 307 12.71 -18.78 14.01
N SER A 308 12.10 -18.02 13.10
CA SER A 308 12.52 -16.67 12.71
C SER A 308 11.38 -15.67 12.87
N MET A 309 11.70 -14.45 13.30
CA MET A 309 10.78 -13.31 13.35
C MET A 309 10.17 -12.95 11.97
N GLY A 310 10.81 -13.36 10.87
CA GLY A 310 10.29 -13.21 9.50
C GLY A 310 9.38 -14.36 9.04
N GLY A 311 9.14 -15.34 9.91
CA GLY A 311 8.52 -16.64 9.60
C GLY A 311 7.00 -16.68 9.46
N GLN A 312 6.34 -15.51 9.47
CA GLN A 312 4.88 -15.40 9.57
C GLN A 312 4.11 -15.95 8.35
N SER A 313 4.59 -15.66 7.14
CA SER A 313 3.85 -16.02 5.92
C SER A 313 4.17 -17.44 5.44
N VAL A 314 3.21 -18.38 5.43
CA VAL A 314 3.42 -19.77 5.00
C VAL A 314 2.62 -20.04 3.74
N LYS A 315 3.28 -20.43 2.64
CA LYS A 315 2.61 -20.70 1.36
C LYS A 315 2.26 -22.16 1.19
N LEU A 316 1.08 -22.45 0.66
CA LEU A 316 0.63 -23.83 0.42
C LEU A 316 1.60 -24.62 -0.45
N LYS A 317 2.10 -24.02 -1.53
CA LYS A 317 3.05 -24.69 -2.43
C LYS A 317 4.45 -24.93 -1.83
N GLU A 318 4.76 -24.30 -0.72
CA GLU A 318 6.06 -24.41 -0.03
C GLU A 318 6.03 -25.47 1.09
N LEU A 319 4.86 -26.06 1.39
CA LEU A 319 4.73 -27.14 2.37
C LEU A 319 5.63 -28.34 1.99
N GLN A 320 6.27 -28.91 3.01
CA GLN A 320 7.27 -29.96 2.86
C GLN A 320 6.67 -31.37 2.81
N LEU A 321 5.53 -31.62 3.46
CA LEU A 321 4.83 -32.90 3.38
C LEU A 321 4.06 -33.00 2.05
N PRO A 322 4.46 -33.87 1.10
CA PRO A 322 3.89 -33.85 -0.25
C PRO A 322 2.39 -34.17 -0.28
N TYR A 323 1.94 -35.16 0.51
CA TYR A 323 0.53 -35.54 0.57
C TYR A 323 -0.35 -34.38 1.07
N LEU A 324 0.12 -33.68 2.11
CA LEU A 324 -0.59 -32.57 2.73
C LEU A 324 -0.64 -31.36 1.79
N ARG A 325 0.49 -31.07 1.13
CA ARG A 325 0.57 -30.03 0.10
C ARG A 325 -0.42 -30.28 -1.03
N GLU A 326 -0.46 -31.50 -1.55
CA GLU A 326 -1.35 -31.89 -2.66
C GLU A 326 -2.83 -31.81 -2.24
N GLU A 327 -3.17 -32.31 -1.06
CA GLU A 327 -4.52 -32.22 -0.47
C GLU A 327 -4.96 -30.75 -0.35
N LEU A 328 -4.19 -29.94 0.39
CA LEU A 328 -4.56 -28.55 0.68
C LEU A 328 -4.54 -27.66 -0.56
N LEU A 329 -3.59 -27.83 -1.49
CA LEU A 329 -3.62 -27.07 -2.75
C LEU A 329 -4.85 -27.41 -3.58
N SER A 330 -5.21 -28.69 -3.67
CA SER A 330 -6.39 -29.12 -4.43
C SER A 330 -7.67 -28.55 -3.85
N GLU A 331 -7.81 -28.61 -2.52
CA GLU A 331 -8.94 -27.98 -1.82
C GLU A 331 -8.94 -26.46 -1.97
N ALA A 332 -7.79 -25.81 -1.83
CA ALA A 332 -7.69 -24.37 -1.94
C ALA A 332 -8.04 -23.87 -3.34
N LEU A 333 -7.60 -24.55 -4.40
CA LEU A 333 -7.96 -24.21 -5.78
C LEU A 333 -9.47 -24.36 -6.04
N LEU A 334 -10.12 -25.34 -5.41
CA LEU A 334 -11.56 -25.56 -5.55
C LEU A 334 -12.39 -24.54 -4.75
N ASN A 335 -11.92 -24.14 -3.57
CA ASN A 335 -12.71 -23.38 -2.59
C ASN A 335 -12.34 -21.89 -2.52
N SER A 336 -11.21 -21.48 -3.10
CA SER A 336 -10.84 -20.07 -3.14
C SER A 336 -11.70 -19.29 -4.13
N ARG A 337 -12.05 -18.06 -3.74
CA ARG A 337 -12.84 -17.13 -4.55
C ARG A 337 -12.24 -15.74 -4.52
N ARG A 338 -12.35 -15.02 -5.63
CA ARG A 338 -12.13 -13.57 -5.67
C ARG A 338 -13.32 -12.88 -5.00
N VAL A 339 -13.04 -12.00 -4.04
CA VAL A 339 -14.07 -11.30 -3.26
C VAL A 339 -14.41 -9.95 -3.93
N PRO A 340 -15.60 -9.79 -4.53
CA PRO A 340 -16.06 -8.49 -5.01
C PRO A 340 -16.43 -7.61 -3.81
N CYS A 341 -15.95 -6.36 -3.81
CA CYS A 341 -16.16 -5.41 -2.72
C CYS A 341 -16.75 -4.11 -3.30
N PRO A 342 -17.92 -3.65 -2.83
CA PRO A 342 -18.46 -2.35 -3.19
C PRO A 342 -17.52 -1.21 -2.79
N ALA A 343 -17.63 -0.07 -3.48
CA ALA A 343 -16.96 1.16 -3.05
C ALA A 343 -17.40 1.53 -1.62
N GLY A 344 -16.45 1.95 -0.80
CA GLY A 344 -16.68 2.32 0.60
C GLY A 344 -16.88 1.14 1.55
N SER A 345 -16.63 -0.10 1.11
CA SER A 345 -16.68 -1.27 1.98
C SER A 345 -15.31 -1.61 2.58
N LEU A 346 -15.33 -2.24 3.76
CA LEU A 346 -14.15 -2.77 4.44
C LEU A 346 -14.17 -4.30 4.37
N LEU A 347 -13.30 -4.88 3.56
CA LEU A 347 -13.01 -6.31 3.59
C LEU A 347 -12.14 -6.61 4.80
N LEU A 348 -12.50 -7.62 5.59
CA LEU A 348 -11.75 -8.12 6.73
C LEU A 348 -11.48 -9.62 6.53
N TRP A 349 -10.30 -10.09 6.93
CA TRP A 349 -10.02 -11.52 7.05
C TRP A 349 -9.13 -11.83 8.25
N ASP A 350 -9.31 -13.02 8.80
CA ASP A 350 -8.40 -13.59 9.80
C ASP A 350 -7.07 -13.87 9.11
N SER A 351 -5.95 -13.44 9.71
CA SER A 351 -4.60 -13.63 9.13
C SER A 351 -4.22 -15.11 8.94
N ARG A 352 -5.00 -16.03 9.52
CA ARG A 352 -4.91 -17.49 9.35
C ARG A 352 -5.75 -18.02 8.18
N THR A 353 -6.63 -17.22 7.60
CA THR A 353 -7.39 -17.55 6.38
C THR A 353 -6.43 -17.57 5.19
N VAL A 354 -6.46 -18.64 4.40
CA VAL A 354 -5.69 -18.76 3.15
C VAL A 354 -6.18 -17.72 2.16
N HIS A 355 -5.25 -16.90 1.65
CA HIS A 355 -5.55 -15.80 0.76
C HIS A 355 -4.40 -15.48 -0.20
N GLN A 356 -4.69 -14.64 -1.20
CA GLN A 356 -3.68 -13.94 -2.01
C GLN A 356 -4.29 -12.69 -2.68
N GLY A 357 -3.44 -11.80 -3.20
CA GLY A 357 -3.90 -10.72 -4.08
C GLY A 357 -4.23 -11.22 -5.50
N TRP A 358 -5.21 -10.57 -6.14
CA TRP A 358 -5.51 -10.71 -7.57
C TRP A 358 -5.33 -9.36 -8.26
N ARG A 359 -4.42 -9.29 -9.23
CA ARG A 359 -4.23 -8.10 -10.07
C ARG A 359 -4.88 -8.34 -11.43
N GLY A 360 -5.68 -7.38 -11.87
CA GLY A 360 -6.30 -7.41 -13.19
C GLY A 360 -7.51 -6.51 -13.18
N GLY A 361 -7.27 -5.21 -13.38
CA GLY A 361 -8.25 -4.14 -13.31
C GLY A 361 -7.84 -2.99 -12.39
N PRO A 362 -8.52 -1.84 -12.49
CA PRO A 362 -8.24 -0.67 -11.67
C PRO A 362 -8.45 -0.95 -10.18
N ARG A 363 -7.68 -0.27 -9.32
CA ARG A 363 -7.78 -0.41 -7.87
C ARG A 363 -7.29 0.86 -7.18
N LEU A 364 -8.11 1.37 -6.28
CA LEU A 364 -7.70 2.29 -5.23
C LEU A 364 -8.26 1.75 -3.91
N ALA A 365 -7.37 1.29 -3.04
CA ALA A 365 -7.74 0.73 -1.75
C ALA A 365 -6.59 0.88 -0.74
N GLN A 366 -6.93 0.89 0.55
CA GLN A 366 -5.94 0.93 1.63
C GLN A 366 -6.05 -0.35 2.47
N PRO A 367 -5.00 -1.19 2.50
CA PRO A 367 -4.83 -2.18 3.55
C PRO A 367 -4.77 -1.50 4.92
N ILE A 368 -5.61 -1.95 5.84
CA ILE A 368 -5.72 -1.41 7.19
C ILE A 368 -5.79 -2.57 8.17
N CYS A 369 -5.05 -2.44 9.25
CA CYS A 369 -5.14 -3.32 10.41
C CYS A 369 -5.07 -2.42 11.63
N TRP A 370 -5.95 -2.68 12.58
CA TRP A 370 -5.82 -2.20 13.94
C TRP A 370 -5.68 -3.41 14.86
N GLU A 371 -4.95 -3.27 15.96
CA GLU A 371 -4.82 -4.31 17.00
C GLU A 371 -4.82 -3.64 18.38
N PRO A 372 -5.23 -4.35 19.45
CA PRO A 372 -5.09 -3.85 20.82
C PRO A 372 -3.67 -3.41 21.15
N ARG A 373 -3.54 -2.22 21.73
CA ARG A 373 -2.28 -1.55 22.08
C ARG A 373 -1.38 -2.42 22.94
N GLU A 374 -1.97 -3.18 23.88
CA GLU A 374 -1.26 -4.09 24.77
C GLU A 374 -0.47 -5.20 24.04
N ARG A 375 -0.81 -5.51 22.78
CA ARG A 375 -0.09 -6.52 21.97
C ARG A 375 1.20 -6.00 21.37
N ARG A 376 1.40 -4.68 21.38
CA ARG A 376 2.52 -4.01 20.74
C ARG A 376 3.56 -3.63 21.80
N SER A 377 4.80 -4.06 21.59
CA SER A 377 5.91 -3.69 22.46
C SER A 377 6.43 -2.26 22.22
N GLU A 378 7.15 -1.71 23.18
CA GLU A 378 7.86 -0.42 23.05
C GLU A 378 8.85 -0.44 21.87
N GLU A 379 9.53 -1.55 21.61
CA GLU A 379 10.42 -1.66 20.44
C GLU A 379 9.63 -1.61 19.13
N ALA A 380 8.42 -2.17 19.09
CA ALA A 380 7.54 -2.07 17.93
C ALA A 380 7.04 -0.63 17.75
N LEU A 381 6.70 0.10 18.83
CA LEU A 381 6.39 1.53 18.80
C LEU A 381 7.52 2.32 18.13
N HIS A 382 8.75 2.18 18.63
CA HIS A 382 9.90 2.92 18.12
C HIS A 382 10.15 2.64 16.63
N ARG A 383 10.05 1.37 16.20
CA ARG A 383 10.17 1.03 14.78
C ARG A 383 9.06 1.68 13.94
N LYS A 384 7.83 1.72 14.44
CA LYS A 384 6.69 2.32 13.74
C LYS A 384 6.80 3.84 13.66
N LEU A 385 7.24 4.52 14.71
CA LEU A 385 7.51 5.96 14.69
C LEU A 385 8.61 6.29 13.66
N TRP A 386 9.67 5.49 13.61
CA TRP A 386 10.72 5.66 12.61
C TRP A 386 10.15 5.46 11.20
N MET A 387 9.41 4.37 10.96
CA MET A 387 8.76 4.09 9.68
C MET A 387 7.80 5.21 9.24
N CYS A 388 7.06 5.79 10.19
CA CYS A 388 6.18 6.94 9.97
C CYS A 388 6.95 8.18 9.50
N GLY A 389 8.00 8.56 10.21
CA GLY A 389 8.82 9.71 9.84
C GLY A 389 9.68 9.48 8.60
N SER A 390 10.09 8.24 8.34
CA SER A 390 10.93 7.88 7.20
C SER A 390 10.14 7.54 5.95
N GLY A 391 8.80 7.49 5.98
CA GLY A 391 7.98 7.14 4.81
C GLY A 391 8.01 5.66 4.42
N ILE A 392 8.46 4.76 5.29
CA ILE A 392 8.59 3.31 5.01
C ILE A 392 7.36 2.56 5.52
N ALA A 393 6.81 1.63 4.74
CA ALA A 393 5.68 0.81 5.15
C ALA A 393 6.05 -0.29 6.16
N SER A 394 5.13 -0.62 7.06
CA SER A 394 5.20 -1.83 7.90
C SER A 394 4.52 -3.02 7.24
N SER A 395 4.73 -4.22 7.78
CA SER A 395 3.89 -5.40 7.53
C SER A 395 2.42 -5.14 7.86
N HIS A 396 1.56 -6.11 7.50
CA HIS A 396 0.11 -6.08 7.72
C HIS A 396 -0.29 -5.95 9.20
N SER A 397 0.49 -6.50 10.15
CA SER A 397 0.21 -6.38 11.60
C SER A 397 0.49 -4.97 12.14
N ALA A 398 -0.44 -4.48 12.95
CA ALA A 398 -0.30 -3.23 13.70
C ALA A 398 0.61 -3.37 14.92
N ALA A 399 0.70 -4.56 15.53
CA ALA A 399 1.42 -4.79 16.77
C ALA A 399 2.92 -5.12 16.59
N GLU A 400 3.32 -5.76 15.50
CA GLU A 400 4.69 -6.28 15.37
C GLU A 400 5.75 -5.22 14.98
N GLY A 401 5.34 -4.16 14.26
CA GLY A 401 6.25 -3.10 13.81
C GLY A 401 7.38 -3.60 12.90
N ARG A 402 7.12 -4.61 12.05
CA ARG A 402 8.10 -5.14 11.08
C ARG A 402 8.06 -4.32 9.80
N VAL A 403 9.22 -4.09 9.18
CA VAL A 403 9.29 -3.44 7.86
C VAL A 403 8.67 -4.33 6.79
N HIS A 404 7.82 -3.77 5.93
CA HIS A 404 7.13 -4.52 4.89
C HIS A 404 8.12 -5.25 3.97
N GLY A 405 7.78 -6.46 3.52
CA GLY A 405 8.63 -7.26 2.62
C GLY A 405 8.93 -6.59 1.27
N MET A 406 8.06 -5.65 0.88
CA MET A 406 8.13 -4.88 -0.36
C MET A 406 8.62 -3.43 -0.16
N ALA A 407 8.97 -3.04 1.07
CA ALA A 407 9.62 -1.75 1.29
C ALA A 407 10.96 -1.73 0.54
N LYS A 408 11.16 -0.75 -0.34
CA LYS A 408 12.36 -0.62 -1.16
C LYS A 408 13.23 0.54 -0.70
N GLU A 409 14.49 0.49 -1.14
CA GLU A 409 15.46 1.58 -1.04
C GLU A 409 14.99 2.83 -1.81
N ALA A 410 15.75 3.92 -1.67
CA ALA A 410 15.48 5.18 -2.36
C ALA A 410 15.14 4.99 -3.84
N PRO A 411 14.02 5.57 -4.31
CA PRO A 411 13.81 5.66 -5.74
C PRO A 411 14.96 6.51 -6.32
N SER A 412 15.79 5.90 -7.17
CA SER A 412 16.68 6.66 -8.03
C SER A 412 15.81 7.50 -8.98
N PRO A 413 16.18 8.76 -9.28
CA PRO A 413 15.50 9.54 -10.30
C PRO A 413 15.46 8.74 -11.60
N SER A 414 14.26 8.44 -12.09
CA SER A 414 14.08 7.82 -13.40
C SER A 414 14.36 8.89 -14.46
N LEU A 415 15.36 8.64 -15.32
CA LEU A 415 15.67 9.48 -16.49
C LEU A 415 15.04 8.90 -17.77
N GLU A 416 14.05 8.03 -17.65
CA GLU A 416 13.40 7.41 -18.81
C GLU A 416 12.60 8.47 -19.58
N GLU A 417 12.79 8.49 -20.91
CA GLU A 417 12.16 9.46 -21.79
C GLU A 417 10.63 9.33 -21.74
N GLY A 418 9.95 10.45 -21.57
CA GLY A 418 8.49 10.49 -21.48
C GLY A 418 7.91 10.15 -20.11
N LEU A 419 8.69 10.09 -19.04
CA LEU A 419 8.20 10.05 -17.66
C LEU A 419 8.35 11.39 -16.96
N PRO A 420 7.43 11.76 -16.04
CA PRO A 420 7.62 12.91 -15.19
C PRO A 420 8.71 12.59 -14.16
N LEU A 421 9.51 13.61 -13.82
CA LEU A 421 10.37 13.51 -12.66
C LEU A 421 9.50 13.47 -11.41
N LEU A 422 9.72 12.46 -10.56
CA LEU A 422 9.05 12.34 -9.27
C LEU A 422 9.98 12.82 -8.15
N ARG A 423 9.40 13.51 -7.16
CA ARG A 423 10.10 13.84 -5.92
C ARG A 423 10.55 12.58 -5.21
N ALA A 424 11.69 12.63 -4.51
CA ALA A 424 12.24 11.47 -3.81
C ALA A 424 11.28 10.89 -2.76
N CYS A 425 10.64 11.77 -1.98
CA CYS A 425 9.65 11.40 -0.97
C CYS A 425 8.64 12.53 -0.77
N LEU A 426 7.38 12.18 -0.63
CA LEU A 426 6.34 13.06 -0.09
C LEU A 426 6.60 13.24 1.41
N VAL A 427 6.39 14.45 1.94
CA VAL A 427 6.44 14.68 3.39
C VAL A 427 5.35 13.82 4.04
N PRO A 428 5.69 12.85 4.90
CA PRO A 428 4.70 12.00 5.57
C PRO A 428 3.71 12.83 6.37
N TYR A 429 2.44 12.39 6.42
CA TYR A 429 1.44 13.04 7.25
C TYR A 429 1.90 13.16 8.70
N GLY A 430 2.54 12.11 9.24
CA GLY A 430 3.02 12.08 10.62
C GLY A 430 4.09 13.13 10.99
N ILE A 431 4.67 13.86 10.02
CA ILE A 431 5.51 15.03 10.30
C ILE A 431 4.63 16.21 10.72
N ALA A 432 4.96 16.93 11.79
CA ALA A 432 4.19 18.08 12.22
C ALA A 432 4.19 19.21 11.17
N SER A 433 3.12 20.00 11.14
CA SER A 433 3.05 21.20 10.29
C SER A 433 4.13 22.20 10.70
N GLY A 434 4.87 22.77 9.74
CA GLY A 434 5.99 23.67 9.99
C GLY A 434 7.34 22.97 10.22
N GLN A 435 7.38 21.63 10.26
CA GLN A 435 8.63 20.85 10.37
C GLN A 435 9.13 20.33 9.02
N GLU A 436 8.53 20.74 7.90
CA GLU A 436 8.86 20.21 6.57
C GLU A 436 10.32 20.41 6.19
N ILE A 437 10.87 21.60 6.43
CA ILE A 437 12.26 21.94 6.11
C ILE A 437 13.22 21.11 6.97
N ASN A 438 12.98 21.09 8.29
CA ASN A 438 13.78 20.31 9.23
C ASN A 438 13.72 18.81 8.89
N TRP A 439 12.55 18.32 8.49
CA TRP A 439 12.37 16.95 8.05
C TRP A 439 13.19 16.64 6.80
N VAL A 440 13.18 17.50 5.77
CA VAL A 440 13.99 17.27 4.55
C VAL A 440 15.47 17.12 4.92
N GLU A 441 16.00 17.99 5.78
CA GLU A 441 17.41 17.93 6.22
C GLU A 441 17.75 16.63 6.95
N GLN A 442 16.88 16.16 7.84
CA GLN A 442 17.09 14.89 8.55
C GLN A 442 16.86 13.70 7.63
N HIS A 443 15.88 13.79 6.75
CA HIS A 443 15.45 12.71 5.87
C HIS A 443 16.51 12.36 4.84
N GLU A 444 17.20 13.34 4.25
CA GLU A 444 18.35 13.07 3.37
C GLU A 444 19.47 12.29 4.07
N ALA A 445 19.62 12.48 5.39
CA ALA A 445 20.60 11.75 6.20
C ALA A 445 20.12 10.35 6.64
N ILE A 446 18.81 10.14 6.76
CA ILE A 446 18.19 8.92 7.30
C ILE A 446 17.67 8.01 6.20
N TRP A 447 17.34 8.54 5.02
CA TRP A 447 16.76 7.75 3.98
C TRP A 447 17.75 6.68 3.54
N PRO A 448 17.35 5.39 3.50
CA PRO A 448 18.32 4.33 3.45
C PRO A 448 19.12 4.37 2.13
N SER A 449 20.44 4.59 2.25
CA SER A 449 21.39 4.21 1.18
C SER A 449 21.60 2.69 1.10
N ASP A 450 21.00 1.93 2.04
CA ASP A 450 21.13 0.49 2.26
C ASP A 450 19.76 -0.14 2.65
N ASN A 451 19.70 -1.45 2.87
CA ASN A 451 18.46 -2.19 3.17
C ASN A 451 17.66 -1.61 4.37
N PRO A 452 16.40 -1.15 4.17
CA PRO A 452 15.54 -0.58 5.23
C PRO A 452 15.36 -1.46 6.46
N LYS A 453 15.38 -2.79 6.29
CA LYS A 453 15.22 -3.76 7.40
C LYS A 453 16.37 -3.72 8.41
N ARG A 454 17.54 -3.17 8.01
CA ARG A 454 18.72 -3.03 8.87
C ARG A 454 18.77 -1.68 9.60
N GLN A 455 17.93 -0.73 9.21
CA GLN A 455 18.00 0.66 9.66
C GLN A 455 16.87 1.09 10.61
N ALA A 456 15.89 0.21 10.86
CA ALA A 456 14.87 0.39 11.88
C ALA A 456 15.49 0.22 13.28
N ASP A 457 16.36 1.15 13.67
CA ASP A 457 17.02 1.25 14.98
C ASP A 457 16.68 2.59 15.65
N VAL A 458 16.59 2.55 16.99
CA VAL A 458 16.23 3.65 17.89
C VAL A 458 17.12 4.88 17.67
N ASN A 459 18.37 4.69 17.25
CA ASN A 459 19.29 5.80 16.97
C ASN A 459 18.81 6.69 15.81
N ASN A 460 18.21 6.11 14.77
CA ASN A 460 17.65 6.85 13.64
C ASN A 460 16.31 7.51 13.99
N LEU A 461 15.57 6.96 14.95
CA LEU A 461 14.33 7.58 15.45
C LEU A 461 14.60 8.92 16.14
N ARG A 462 15.69 9.05 16.92
CA ARG A 462 15.96 10.26 17.73
C ARG A 462 15.94 11.57 16.93
N ALA A 463 16.39 11.53 15.68
CA ALA A 463 16.38 12.69 14.80
C ALA A 463 14.98 13.04 14.26
N LEU A 464 14.11 12.05 14.09
CA LEU A 464 12.76 12.23 13.57
C LEU A 464 11.74 12.52 14.67
N LEU A 465 11.93 11.97 15.87
CA LEU A 465 10.95 12.03 16.96
C LEU A 465 10.47 13.46 17.28
N PRO A 466 11.34 14.51 17.37
CA PRO A 466 10.90 15.88 17.62
C PRO A 466 10.09 16.50 16.48
N LEU A 467 10.15 15.90 15.29
CA LEU A 467 9.45 16.36 14.08
C LEU A 467 8.09 15.69 13.92
N LEU A 468 7.81 14.62 14.66
CA LEU A 468 6.56 13.88 14.56
C LEU A 468 5.42 14.64 15.26
N ARG A 469 4.22 14.42 14.72
CA ARG A 469 2.97 14.79 15.35
C ARG A 469 2.80 14.03 16.68
N PRO A 470 2.43 14.70 17.79
CA PRO A 470 2.24 14.03 19.09
C PRO A 470 1.26 12.85 19.03
N GLU A 471 0.19 12.98 18.25
CA GLU A 471 -0.82 11.92 18.10
C GLU A 471 -0.27 10.63 17.48
N MET A 472 0.90 10.65 16.83
CA MET A 472 1.51 9.44 16.25
C MET A 472 1.96 8.45 17.32
N GLU A 473 2.38 8.92 18.49
CA GLU A 473 2.75 8.05 19.62
C GLU A 473 1.52 7.32 20.19
N GLU A 474 0.36 7.97 20.12
CA GLU A 474 -0.90 7.38 20.57
C GLU A 474 -1.46 6.36 19.58
N VAL A 475 -1.32 6.55 18.27
CA VAL A 475 -1.98 5.65 17.30
C VAL A 475 -1.07 4.57 16.71
N LEU A 476 0.25 4.76 16.78
CA LEU A 476 1.22 3.72 16.43
C LEU A 476 1.54 2.89 17.64
#